data_AF-A0A067T0A2-F1
#
_entry.id   AF-A0A067T0A2-F1
#
_cell.length_a   1.000
_cell.length_b   1.000
_cell.length_c   1.000
_cell.angle_alpha   90.00
_cell.angle_beta   90.00
_cell.angle_gamma   90.00
#
_symmetry.space_group_name_H-M   'P 1'
#
loop_
_entity.id
_entity.type
_entity.pdbx_description
1 polymer ?
#
loop_
_entity_poly.entity_id
_entity_poly.type
_entity_poly.pdbx_seq_one_letter_code
_entity_poly.pdbx_strand_id
1 'polypeptide(L)'
;MELARGAAFSGIMLNACELFMNFPEEVECIWMTIGDFTFMKALYIFARYFIFVVHIQNFYYSQRYQNLDRSKPPPPGLGTWVLYKVFVWQTLIGVIDLVLVKRVYLLHNRKRWMFMFLSTILLCRMALIAITLTLAFKGLKVRASAGRDGLPSAIMINYTSGEMLLQCVLVSLAINRGRRSGRGRTPVVSRLAEGGMESSVVVLIMMITNLFYALGNTFSVFIYPCCSAIISALACRLILSLQRACIRRPTDISEEDNESENEETNGES
;
A
#
# COMPACT_ATOMS: atom_id res chain seq x y z
N MET A 1 -20.72 19.45 6.92
CA MET A 1 -20.99 18.14 7.58
C MET A 1 -21.31 17.05 6.56
N GLU A 2 -22.17 17.30 5.58
CA GLU A 2 -22.62 16.26 4.64
C GLU A 2 -21.53 15.73 3.70
N LEU A 3 -20.64 16.61 3.21
CA LEU A 3 -19.59 16.23 2.25
C LEU A 3 -18.65 15.15 2.78
N ALA A 4 -18.30 15.19 4.06
CA ALA A 4 -17.36 14.22 4.62
C ALA A 4 -18.00 12.87 4.94
N ARG A 5 -19.28 12.87 5.34
CA ARG A 5 -20.06 11.63 5.47
C ARG A 5 -20.26 11.00 4.10
N GLY A 6 -20.58 11.82 3.09
CA GLY A 6 -20.64 11.41 1.70
C GLY A 6 -19.31 10.79 1.23
N ALA A 7 -18.17 11.40 1.58
CA ALA A 7 -16.84 10.87 1.25
C ALA A 7 -16.51 9.53 1.95
N ALA A 8 -16.89 9.39 3.22
CA ALA A 8 -16.72 8.13 3.94
C ALA A 8 -17.60 7.02 3.35
N PHE A 9 -18.87 7.35 3.04
CA PHE A 9 -19.81 6.44 2.40
C PHE A 9 -19.35 6.04 1.00
N SER A 10 -18.87 6.98 0.19
CA SER A 10 -18.30 6.67 -1.13
C SER A 10 -17.07 5.78 -1.02
N GLY A 11 -16.20 6.01 -0.02
CA GLY A 11 -15.07 5.11 0.26
C GLY A 11 -15.50 3.68 0.60
N ILE A 12 -16.55 3.51 1.42
CA ILE A 12 -17.12 2.18 1.73
C ILE A 12 -17.72 1.55 0.48
N MET A 13 -18.53 2.29 -0.28
CA MET A 13 -19.15 1.81 -1.51
C MET A 13 -18.10 1.39 -2.54
N LEU A 14 -17.05 2.20 -2.74
CA LEU A 14 -15.96 1.86 -3.66
C LEU A 14 -15.23 0.58 -3.24
N ASN A 15 -14.89 0.43 -1.96
CA ASN A 15 -14.26 -0.81 -1.47
C ASN A 15 -15.21 -2.01 -1.56
N ALA A 16 -16.51 -1.83 -1.32
CA ALA A 16 -17.50 -2.91 -1.44
C ALA A 16 -17.69 -3.34 -2.90
N CYS A 17 -17.78 -2.39 -3.84
CA CYS A 17 -17.82 -2.69 -5.27
C CYS A 17 -16.56 -3.44 -5.71
N GLU A 18 -15.39 -3.00 -5.26
CA GLU A 18 -14.13 -3.68 -5.54
C GLU A 18 -14.06 -5.07 -4.89
N LEU A 19 -14.70 -5.24 -3.73
CA LEU A 19 -14.88 -6.53 -3.09
C LEU A 19 -15.66 -7.51 -3.96
N PHE A 20 -16.84 -7.10 -4.41
CA PHE A 20 -17.67 -7.96 -5.25
C PHE A 20 -17.02 -8.29 -6.60
N MET A 21 -16.32 -7.33 -7.21
CA MET A 21 -15.65 -7.53 -8.50
C MET A 21 -14.51 -8.57 -8.43
N ASN A 22 -13.75 -8.61 -7.33
CA ASN A 22 -12.65 -9.56 -7.17
C ASN A 22 -13.02 -10.80 -6.32
N PHE A 23 -14.28 -10.91 -5.88
CA PHE A 23 -14.70 -11.99 -4.99
C PHE A 23 -14.41 -13.40 -5.54
N PRO A 24 -14.66 -13.71 -6.84
CA PRO A 24 -14.36 -15.03 -7.38
C PRO A 24 -12.87 -15.38 -7.27
N GLU A 25 -12.00 -14.43 -7.62
CA GLU A 25 -10.55 -14.60 -7.57
C GLU A 25 -10.04 -14.68 -6.12
N GLU A 26 -10.69 -13.96 -5.20
CA GLU A 26 -10.41 -14.02 -3.76
C GLU A 26 -10.72 -15.41 -3.20
N VAL A 27 -11.88 -15.98 -3.56
CA VAL A 27 -12.27 -17.34 -3.16
C VAL A 27 -11.24 -18.38 -3.62
N GLU A 28 -10.83 -18.30 -4.88
CA GLU A 28 -9.86 -19.24 -5.44
C GLU A 28 -8.46 -19.09 -4.81
N CYS A 29 -7.93 -17.87 -4.72
CA CYS A 29 -6.54 -17.65 -4.28
C CYS A 29 -6.36 -17.75 -2.75
N ILE A 30 -7.37 -17.35 -1.97
CA ILE A 30 -7.24 -17.17 -0.53
C ILE A 30 -7.99 -18.25 0.23
N TRP A 31 -9.24 -18.50 -0.15
CA TRP A 31 -10.16 -19.33 0.61
C TRP A 31 -10.10 -20.82 0.23
N MET A 32 -9.82 -21.19 -1.01
CA MET A 32 -9.67 -22.63 -1.35
C MET A 32 -8.40 -23.24 -0.74
N THR A 33 -7.36 -22.44 -0.53
CA THR A 33 -6.09 -22.89 0.04
C THR A 33 -6.03 -22.65 1.56
N ILE A 34 -7.07 -23.00 2.32
CA ILE A 34 -7.12 -22.75 3.78
C ILE A 34 -5.97 -23.42 4.55
N GLY A 35 -5.40 -24.52 4.04
CA GLY A 35 -4.34 -25.27 4.73
C GLY A 35 -3.04 -24.49 4.97
N ASP A 36 -2.69 -23.56 4.08
CA ASP A 36 -1.41 -22.84 4.14
C ASP A 36 -1.62 -21.34 4.41
N PHE A 37 -1.59 -20.97 5.68
CA PHE A 37 -1.64 -19.56 6.07
C PHE A 37 -0.31 -18.85 5.76
N THR A 38 -0.21 -18.27 4.58
CA THR A 38 0.97 -17.52 4.16
C THR A 38 0.90 -16.06 4.60
N PHE A 39 2.07 -15.44 4.85
CA PHE A 39 2.18 -14.02 5.18
C PHE A 39 1.45 -13.09 4.18
N MET A 40 1.41 -13.46 2.90
CA MET A 40 0.70 -12.68 1.88
C MET A 40 -0.83 -12.72 2.06
N LYS A 41 -1.40 -13.84 2.52
CA LYS A 41 -2.83 -13.92 2.85
C LYS A 41 -3.17 -13.05 4.06
N ALA A 42 -2.30 -13.03 5.07
CA ALA A 42 -2.45 -12.14 6.23
C ALA A 42 -2.44 -10.66 5.80
N LEU A 43 -1.50 -10.26 4.95
CA LEU A 43 -1.45 -8.91 4.39
C LEU A 43 -2.69 -8.57 3.56
N TYR A 44 -3.22 -9.52 2.79
CA TYR A 44 -4.44 -9.32 2.02
C TYR A 44 -5.65 -9.06 2.93
N ILE A 45 -5.90 -9.96 3.87
CA ILE A 45 -7.01 -9.84 4.83
C ILE A 45 -6.87 -8.52 5.58
N PHE A 46 -5.65 -8.20 6.02
CA PHE A 46 -5.38 -6.93 6.67
C PHE A 46 -5.74 -5.75 5.76
N ALA A 47 -5.19 -5.64 4.54
CA ALA A 47 -5.47 -4.54 3.62
C ALA A 47 -6.97 -4.36 3.37
N ARG A 48 -7.66 -5.48 3.11
CA ARG A 48 -9.07 -5.55 2.75
C ARG A 48 -10.00 -5.14 3.87
N TYR A 49 -9.86 -5.73 5.06
CA TYR A 49 -10.83 -5.54 6.14
C TYR A 49 -10.49 -4.35 7.04
N PHE A 50 -9.20 -4.00 7.15
CA PHE A 50 -8.77 -2.85 7.94
C PHE A 50 -9.37 -1.54 7.43
N ILE A 51 -9.48 -1.36 6.12
CA ILE A 51 -10.01 -0.10 5.56
C ILE A 51 -11.50 0.11 5.88
N PHE A 52 -12.29 -0.96 5.96
CA PHE A 52 -13.70 -0.85 6.37
C PHE A 52 -13.82 -0.35 7.80
N VAL A 53 -13.00 -0.88 8.71
CA VAL A 53 -12.95 -0.41 10.11
C VAL A 53 -12.56 1.07 10.17
N VAL A 54 -11.54 1.47 9.41
CA VAL A 54 -11.10 2.87 9.30
C VAL A 54 -12.22 3.78 8.78
N HIS A 55 -12.96 3.37 7.75
CA HIS A 55 -14.06 4.16 7.21
C HIS A 55 -15.23 4.29 8.19
N ILE A 56 -15.59 3.21 8.89
CA ILE A 56 -16.63 3.24 9.93
C ILE A 56 -16.22 4.19 11.06
N GLN A 57 -14.97 4.11 11.52
CA GLN A 57 -14.45 5.03 12.55
C GLN A 57 -14.41 6.47 12.05
N ASN A 58 -13.94 6.71 10.83
CA ASN A 58 -13.94 8.06 10.26
C ASN A 58 -15.37 8.60 10.09
N PHE A 59 -16.35 7.77 9.74
CA PHE A 59 -17.76 8.15 9.72
C PHE A 59 -18.24 8.59 11.10
N TYR A 60 -17.96 7.81 12.15
CA TYR A 60 -18.37 8.13 13.52
C TYR A 60 -17.67 9.39 14.07
N TYR A 61 -16.34 9.47 13.95
CA TYR A 61 -15.54 10.57 14.50
C TYR A 61 -15.55 11.84 13.66
N SER A 62 -15.91 11.78 12.37
CA SER A 62 -16.03 12.94 11.49
C SER A 62 -16.96 14.00 12.07
N GLN A 63 -18.08 13.58 12.65
CA GLN A 63 -19.07 14.48 13.23
C GLN A 63 -18.49 15.32 14.37
N ARG A 64 -17.58 14.73 15.17
CA ARG A 64 -17.01 15.37 16.35
C ARG A 64 -15.84 16.29 16.00
N TYR A 65 -15.03 15.94 15.00
CA TYR A 65 -13.75 16.62 14.72
C TYR A 65 -13.70 17.44 13.43
N GLN A 66 -14.79 17.52 12.64
CA GLN A 66 -14.78 18.34 11.41
C GLN A 66 -15.39 19.72 11.57
N ASN A 67 -16.26 19.92 12.56
CA ASN A 67 -16.85 21.23 12.83
C ASN A 67 -16.01 22.01 13.84
N LEU A 68 -14.70 22.04 13.62
CA LEU A 68 -13.86 22.99 14.35
C LEU A 68 -14.11 24.37 13.77
N ASP A 69 -15.05 25.07 14.42
CA ASP A 69 -15.13 26.50 14.33
C ASP A 69 -13.78 27.08 14.79
N ARG A 70 -13.09 27.81 13.90
CA ARG A 70 -11.78 28.41 14.20
C ARG A 70 -11.83 29.35 15.41
N SER A 71 -13.03 29.82 15.78
CA SER A 71 -13.23 30.68 16.95
C SER A 71 -13.25 29.91 18.28
N LYS A 72 -13.46 28.58 18.26
CA LYS A 72 -13.58 27.76 19.47
C LYS A 72 -12.28 27.03 19.76
N PRO A 73 -11.92 26.86 21.04
CA PRO A 73 -10.75 26.07 21.40
C PRO A 73 -10.89 24.63 20.87
N PRO A 74 -9.79 24.00 20.39
CA PRO A 74 -9.84 22.67 19.83
C PRO A 74 -10.35 21.66 20.87
N PRO A 75 -11.21 20.70 20.48
CA PRO A 75 -11.75 19.73 21.41
C PRO A 75 -10.63 18.81 21.91
N PRO A 76 -10.71 18.37 23.19
CA PRO A 76 -9.75 17.42 23.72
C PRO A 76 -9.76 16.14 22.86
N GLY A 77 -8.57 15.68 22.48
CA GLY A 77 -8.39 14.48 21.64
C GLY A 77 -8.18 14.73 20.15
N LEU A 78 -8.25 15.98 19.66
CA LEU A 78 -7.97 16.28 18.25
C LEU A 78 -6.56 15.83 17.83
N GLY A 79 -5.55 16.06 18.67
CA GLY A 79 -4.17 15.62 18.40
C GLY A 79 -4.06 14.10 18.25
N THR A 80 -4.72 13.35 19.14
CA THR A 80 -4.78 11.88 19.07
C THR A 80 -5.49 11.40 17.82
N TRP A 81 -6.55 12.09 17.39
CA TRP A 81 -7.27 11.77 16.16
C TRP A 81 -6.44 12.03 14.90
N VAL A 82 -5.70 13.14 14.83
CA VAL A 82 -4.75 13.40 13.73
C VAL A 82 -3.66 12.34 13.70
N LEU A 83 -3.11 12.00 14.87
CA LEU A 83 -2.09 10.95 15.00
C LEU A 83 -2.61 9.60 14.50
N TYR A 84 -3.84 9.25 14.87
CA TYR A 84 -4.51 8.05 14.40
C TYR A 84 -4.63 8.01 12.87
N LYS A 85 -5.06 9.11 12.24
CA LYS A 85 -5.15 9.17 10.77
C LYS A 85 -3.80 8.99 10.08
N VAL A 86 -2.76 9.62 10.62
CA VAL A 86 -1.38 9.45 10.12
C VAL A 86 -0.94 8.00 10.25
N PHE A 87 -1.17 7.38 11.42
CA PHE A 87 -0.82 5.98 11.65
C PHE A 87 -1.52 5.02 10.69
N VAL A 88 -2.84 5.19 10.50
CA VAL A 88 -3.62 4.40 9.52
C VAL A 88 -3.05 4.56 8.12
N TRP A 89 -2.78 5.81 7.71
CA TRP A 89 -2.22 6.10 6.40
C TRP A 89 -0.86 5.43 6.20
N GLN A 90 0.05 5.55 7.17
CA GLN A 90 1.36 4.88 7.14
C GLN A 90 1.23 3.36 7.05
N THR A 91 0.25 2.80 7.75
CA THR A 91 0.03 1.36 7.78
C THR A 91 -0.41 0.85 6.40
N LEU A 92 -1.34 1.55 5.73
CA LEU A 92 -1.77 1.20 4.38
C LEU A 92 -0.62 1.29 3.37
N ILE A 93 0.19 2.33 3.45
CA ILE A 93 1.37 2.48 2.58
C ILE A 93 2.38 1.35 2.84
N GLY A 94 2.64 1.06 4.12
CA GLY A 94 3.56 0.00 4.52
C GLY A 94 3.15 -1.36 3.96
N VAL A 95 1.85 -1.66 3.87
CA VAL A 95 1.37 -2.88 3.20
C VAL A 95 1.79 -2.89 1.73
N ILE A 96 1.61 -1.79 1.00
CA ILE A 96 2.02 -1.71 -0.40
C ILE A 96 3.54 -1.86 -0.54
N ASP A 97 4.33 -1.20 0.31
CA ASP A 97 5.79 -1.34 0.26
C ASP A 97 6.23 -2.78 0.50
N LEU A 98 5.62 -3.47 1.45
CA LEU A 98 5.92 -4.88 1.70
C LEU A 98 5.63 -5.74 0.46
N VAL A 99 4.52 -5.48 -0.23
CA VAL A 99 4.16 -6.17 -1.48
C VAL A 99 5.14 -5.84 -2.59
N LEU A 100 5.54 -4.57 -2.74
CA LEU A 100 6.53 -4.13 -3.72
C LEU A 100 7.91 -4.75 -3.44
N VAL A 101 8.35 -4.75 -2.18
CA VAL A 101 9.60 -5.39 -1.76
C VAL A 101 9.57 -6.88 -2.06
N LYS A 102 8.45 -7.56 -1.77
CA LYS A 102 8.31 -8.98 -2.08
C LYS A 102 8.38 -9.23 -3.59
N ARG A 103 7.72 -8.38 -4.39
CA ARG A 103 7.74 -8.43 -5.85
C ARG A 103 9.16 -8.23 -6.40
N VAL A 104 9.88 -7.22 -5.94
CA VAL A 104 11.28 -6.96 -6.33
C VAL A 104 12.19 -8.10 -5.91
N TYR A 105 11.97 -8.70 -4.74
CA TYR A 105 12.73 -9.85 -4.25
C TYR A 105 12.54 -11.09 -5.14
N LEU A 106 11.30 -11.37 -5.55
CA LEU A 106 11.01 -12.46 -6.49
C LEU A 106 11.65 -12.21 -7.86
N LEU A 107 11.61 -10.97 -8.34
CA LEU A 107 12.20 -10.55 -9.61
C LEU A 107 13.75 -10.61 -9.64
N HIS A 108 14.39 -10.63 -8.47
CA HIS A 108 15.83 -10.78 -8.30
C HIS A 108 16.26 -12.23 -8.02
N ASN A 109 15.47 -13.22 -8.45
CA ASN A 109 15.75 -14.64 -8.25
C ASN A 109 16.09 -14.96 -6.79
N ARG A 110 15.40 -14.31 -5.84
CA ARG A 110 15.56 -14.56 -4.40
C ARG A 110 16.98 -14.33 -3.83
N LYS A 111 17.82 -13.53 -4.49
CA LYS A 111 19.16 -13.20 -3.99
C LYS A 111 19.08 -12.54 -2.60
N ARG A 112 19.76 -13.13 -1.60
CA ARG A 112 19.77 -12.67 -0.20
C ARG A 112 20.24 -11.22 -0.04
N TRP A 113 21.24 -10.81 -0.81
CA TRP A 113 21.77 -9.44 -0.74
C TRP A 113 20.72 -8.37 -1.09
N MET A 114 19.86 -8.64 -2.09
CA MET A 114 18.77 -7.74 -2.45
C MET A 114 17.71 -7.64 -1.34
N PHE A 115 17.42 -8.75 -0.67
CA PHE A 115 16.52 -8.75 0.48
C PHE A 115 17.07 -7.89 1.63
N MET A 116 18.36 -8.03 1.95
CA MET A 116 19.00 -7.21 2.98
C MET A 116 18.94 -5.73 2.62
N PHE A 117 19.23 -5.37 1.36
CA PHE A 117 19.14 -4.00 0.88
C PHE A 117 17.73 -3.41 1.03
N LEU A 118 16.70 -4.13 0.55
CA LEU A 118 15.30 -3.68 0.67
C LEU A 118 14.84 -3.62 2.13
N SER A 119 15.27 -4.56 2.97
CA SER A 119 14.96 -4.55 4.40
C SER A 119 15.59 -3.35 5.10
N THR A 120 16.83 -2.99 4.78
CA THR A 120 17.50 -1.79 5.33
C THR A 120 16.76 -0.52 4.92
N ILE A 121 16.29 -0.44 3.67
CA ILE A 121 15.48 0.67 3.17
C ILE A 121 14.17 0.79 3.97
N LEU A 122 13.45 -0.31 4.20
CA LEU A 122 12.23 -0.33 5.00
C LEU A 122 12.50 0.04 6.46
N LEU A 123 13.58 -0.44 7.08
CA LEU A 123 13.94 -0.08 8.45
C LEU A 123 14.27 1.41 8.57
N CYS A 124 15.01 1.96 7.60
CA CYS A 124 15.31 3.39 7.54
C CYS A 124 14.01 4.22 7.44
N ARG A 125 13.06 3.80 6.58
CA ARG A 125 11.72 4.40 6.50
C ARG A 125 11.00 4.36 7.84
N MET A 126 10.95 3.21 8.51
CA MET A 126 10.27 3.08 9.81
C MET A 126 10.91 3.98 10.87
N ALA A 127 12.24 4.10 10.88
CA ALA A 127 12.95 5.03 11.76
C ALA A 127 12.58 6.50 11.45
N LEU A 128 12.55 6.89 10.18
CA LEU A 128 12.14 8.24 9.75
C LEU A 128 10.70 8.57 10.17
N ILE A 129 9.77 7.61 10.01
CA ILE A 129 8.38 7.75 10.47
C ILE A 129 8.34 7.93 11.99
N ALA A 130 9.04 7.09 12.75
CA ALA A 130 9.07 7.18 14.22
C ALA A 130 9.65 8.52 14.72
N ILE A 131 10.75 8.98 14.12
CA ILE A 131 11.36 10.28 14.45
C ILE A 131 10.37 11.40 14.12
N THR A 132 9.75 11.37 12.93
CA THR A 132 8.78 12.39 12.53
C THR A 132 7.58 12.42 13.48
N LEU A 133 7.08 11.25 13.88
CA LEU A 133 5.94 11.12 14.79
C LEU A 133 6.25 11.67 16.19
N THR A 134 7.43 11.36 16.72
CA THR A 134 7.87 11.87 18.03
C THR A 134 8.07 13.38 18.02
N LEU A 135 8.66 13.93 16.94
CA LEU A 135 8.81 15.38 16.75
C LEU A 135 7.45 16.07 16.57
N ALA A 136 6.54 15.49 15.80
CA ALA A 136 5.18 15.97 15.62
C ALA A 136 4.43 16.00 16.97
N PHE A 137 4.54 14.94 17.78
CA PHE A 137 3.88 14.86 19.08
C PHE A 137 4.41 15.90 20.07
N LYS A 138 5.73 16.09 20.14
CA LYS A 138 6.35 17.14 20.94
C LYS A 138 5.92 18.54 20.46
N GLY A 139 5.91 18.75 19.14
CA GLY A 139 5.46 20.01 18.54
C GLY A 139 4.00 20.34 18.82
N LEU A 140 3.11 19.34 18.76
CA LEU A 140 1.69 19.50 19.08
C LEU A 140 1.47 19.87 20.55
N LYS A 141 2.20 19.25 21.50
CA LYS A 141 2.09 19.60 22.92
C LYS A 141 2.49 21.05 23.21
N VAL A 142 3.62 21.49 22.66
CA VAL A 142 4.13 22.85 22.86
C VAL A 142 3.26 23.91 22.17
N ARG A 143 2.68 23.59 21.01
CA ARG A 143 1.83 24.54 20.26
C ARG A 143 0.41 24.61 20.76
N ALA A 144 -0.13 23.52 21.29
CA ALA A 144 -1.44 23.51 21.95
C ALA A 144 -1.47 24.50 23.12
N SER A 145 -0.37 24.67 23.87
CA SER A 145 -0.27 25.70 24.92
C SER A 145 -0.15 27.13 24.38
N ALA A 146 0.22 27.32 23.11
CA ALA A 146 0.47 28.61 22.49
C ALA A 146 -0.64 29.06 21.52
N GLY A 147 -1.72 28.31 21.37
CA GLY A 147 -2.85 28.65 20.48
C GLY A 147 -2.51 28.69 18.98
N ARG A 148 -1.44 28.01 18.54
CA ARG A 148 -1.04 27.93 17.11
C ARG A 148 -1.35 26.54 16.55
N ASP A 149 -2.42 26.43 15.76
CA ASP A 149 -2.96 25.13 15.30
C ASP A 149 -2.24 24.49 14.09
N GLY A 150 -0.98 24.85 13.82
CA GLY A 150 -0.22 24.29 12.69
C GLY A 150 0.83 23.27 13.14
N LEU A 151 1.03 22.19 12.37
CA LEU A 151 2.29 21.44 12.42
C LEU A 151 3.39 22.27 11.73
N PRO A 152 4.67 22.23 12.15
CA PRO A 152 5.71 22.98 11.46
C PRO A 152 5.82 22.47 10.02
N SER A 153 5.62 23.34 9.03
CA SER A 153 5.68 22.98 7.60
C SER A 153 6.99 22.31 7.23
N ALA A 154 8.11 22.72 7.85
CA ALA A 154 9.41 22.10 7.68
C ALA A 154 9.43 20.60 8.00
N ILE A 155 8.74 20.15 9.06
CA ILE A 155 8.68 18.72 9.42
C ILE A 155 7.90 17.95 8.35
N MET A 156 6.77 18.51 7.89
CA MET A 156 5.94 17.89 6.84
C MET A 156 6.67 17.81 5.50
N ILE A 157 7.42 18.84 5.13
CA ILE A 157 8.19 18.88 3.88
C ILE A 157 9.30 17.83 3.92
N ASN A 158 10.09 17.78 5.01
CA ASN A 158 11.17 16.79 5.15
C ASN A 158 10.64 15.35 5.18
N TYR A 159 9.50 15.13 5.85
CA TYR A 159 8.85 13.83 5.89
C TYR A 159 8.35 13.42 4.49
N THR A 160 7.65 14.34 3.81
CA THR A 160 7.09 14.08 2.47
C THR A 160 8.19 13.84 1.44
N SER A 161 9.29 14.59 1.48
CA SER A 161 10.40 14.41 0.54
C SER A 161 11.10 13.07 0.74
N GLY A 162 11.31 12.65 1.98
CA GLY A 162 11.86 11.33 2.30
C GLY A 162 10.97 10.19 1.82
N GLU A 163 9.66 10.30 2.03
CA GLU A 163 8.66 9.34 1.58
C GLU A 163 8.60 9.24 0.04
N MET A 164 8.61 10.38 -0.66
CA MET A 164 8.65 10.44 -2.12
C MET A 164 9.91 9.80 -2.69
N LEU A 165 11.07 10.12 -2.10
CA LEU A 165 12.35 9.57 -2.54
C LEU A 165 12.34 8.03 -2.43
N LEU A 166 11.82 7.50 -1.32
CA LEU A 166 11.72 6.07 -1.10
C LEU A 166 10.85 5.37 -2.15
N GLN A 167 9.66 5.92 -2.39
CA GLN A 167 8.71 5.38 -3.36
C GLN A 167 9.25 5.44 -4.79
N CYS A 168 9.89 6.56 -5.15
CA CYS A 168 10.59 6.70 -6.42
C CYS A 168 11.67 5.64 -6.59
N VAL A 169 12.48 5.36 -5.56
CA VAL A 169 13.51 4.31 -5.60
C VAL A 169 12.88 2.92 -5.78
N LEU A 170 11.86 2.57 -4.99
CA LEU A 170 11.19 1.26 -5.07
C LEU A 170 10.55 1.04 -6.45
N VAL A 171 9.82 2.02 -6.97
CA VAL A 171 9.19 1.93 -8.28
C VAL A 171 10.21 1.94 -9.42
N SER A 172 11.26 2.77 -9.33
CA SER A 172 12.33 2.77 -10.33
C SER A 172 13.04 1.41 -10.39
N LEU A 173 13.30 0.80 -9.23
CA LEU A 173 13.89 -0.54 -9.17
C LEU A 173 12.96 -1.60 -9.79
N ALA A 174 11.65 -1.54 -9.50
CA ALA A 174 10.66 -2.44 -10.08
C ALA A 174 10.58 -2.29 -11.61
N ILE A 175 10.49 -1.06 -12.12
CA ILE A 175 10.40 -0.77 -13.57
C ILE A 175 11.69 -1.12 -14.29
N ASN A 176 12.85 -0.65 -13.79
CA ASN A 176 14.14 -0.89 -14.43
C ASN A 176 14.43 -2.38 -14.55
N ARG A 177 14.07 -3.14 -13.53
CA ARG A 177 14.25 -4.59 -13.57
C ARG A 177 13.24 -5.26 -14.49
N GLY A 178 11.98 -4.83 -14.48
CA GLY A 178 10.96 -5.30 -15.44
C GLY A 178 11.42 -5.13 -16.90
N ARG A 179 11.97 -3.96 -17.23
CA ARG A 179 12.54 -3.66 -18.56
C ARG A 179 13.74 -4.53 -18.89
N ARG A 180 14.67 -4.74 -17.95
CA ARG A 180 15.86 -5.58 -18.19
C ARG A 180 15.51 -7.05 -18.37
N SER A 181 14.57 -7.56 -17.58
CA SER A 181 14.18 -8.96 -17.65
C SER A 181 13.34 -9.29 -18.89
N GLY A 182 12.61 -8.32 -19.47
CA GLY A 182 11.89 -8.51 -20.73
C GLY A 182 12.77 -8.89 -21.93
N ARG A 183 14.10 -8.74 -21.82
CA ARG A 183 15.06 -9.12 -22.87
C ARG A 183 15.48 -10.59 -22.81
N GLY A 184 15.11 -11.33 -21.77
CA GLY A 184 15.40 -12.76 -21.60
C GLY A 184 14.13 -13.55 -21.30
N ARG A 185 13.69 -14.38 -22.26
CA ARG A 185 12.46 -15.20 -22.30
C ARG A 185 12.17 -15.98 -21.00
N THR A 186 11.54 -15.37 -20.01
CA THR A 186 10.82 -16.11 -18.96
C THR A 186 9.39 -15.57 -18.87
N PRO A 187 8.36 -16.34 -19.25
CA PRO A 187 6.98 -15.87 -19.35
C PRO A 187 6.43 -15.34 -18.01
N VAL A 188 6.95 -15.88 -16.90
CA VAL A 188 6.62 -15.42 -15.53
C VAL A 188 7.02 -13.97 -15.31
N VAL A 189 8.18 -13.57 -15.82
CA VAL A 189 8.70 -12.21 -15.60
C VAL A 189 7.99 -11.19 -16.49
N SER A 190 7.53 -11.60 -17.68
CA SER A 190 6.74 -10.73 -18.56
C SER A 190 5.41 -10.33 -17.90
N ARG A 191 4.67 -11.29 -17.34
CA ARG A 191 3.41 -10.99 -16.61
C ARG A 191 3.65 -10.13 -15.37
N LEU A 192 4.75 -10.38 -14.66
CA LEU A 192 5.14 -9.55 -13.53
C LEU A 192 5.65 -8.17 -13.96
N ALA A 193 6.04 -7.96 -15.22
CA ALA A 193 6.38 -6.64 -15.76
C ALA A 193 5.15 -5.86 -16.22
N GLU A 194 4.12 -6.54 -16.76
CA GLU A 194 2.84 -5.93 -17.15
C GLU A 194 2.14 -5.26 -15.97
N GLY A 195 2.16 -5.87 -14.78
CA GLY A 195 1.61 -5.23 -13.58
C GLY A 195 2.44 -4.04 -13.06
N GLY A 196 3.51 -3.62 -13.72
CA GLY A 196 4.35 -2.49 -13.30
C GLY A 196 3.62 -1.14 -13.37
N MET A 197 2.58 -1.07 -14.20
CA MET A 197 1.68 0.09 -14.27
C MET A 197 0.94 0.30 -12.95
N GLU A 198 0.47 -0.77 -12.30
CA GLU A 198 -0.27 -0.68 -11.04
C GLU A 198 0.57 -0.02 -9.93
N SER A 199 1.85 -0.40 -9.81
CA SER A 199 2.77 0.22 -8.85
C SER A 199 3.05 1.68 -9.16
N SER A 200 3.06 2.06 -10.44
CA SER A 200 3.26 3.46 -10.86
C SER A 200 2.05 4.31 -10.51
N VAL A 201 0.84 3.76 -10.68
CA VAL A 201 -0.42 4.42 -10.32
C VAL A 201 -0.51 4.68 -8.81
N VAL A 202 -0.08 3.73 -7.97
CA VAL A 202 -0.04 3.94 -6.51
C VAL A 202 0.81 5.17 -6.17
N VAL A 203 2.06 5.24 -6.67
CA VAL A 203 2.96 6.35 -6.36
C VAL A 203 2.40 7.69 -6.84
N LEU A 204 1.76 7.71 -8.02
CA LEU A 204 1.11 8.91 -8.52
C LEU A 204 -0.01 9.39 -7.58
N ILE A 205 -0.88 8.49 -7.12
CA ILE A 205 -1.96 8.82 -6.18
C ILE A 205 -1.38 9.33 -4.86
N MET A 206 -0.31 8.71 -4.37
CA MET A 206 0.38 9.13 -3.17
C MET A 206 0.99 10.52 -3.29
N MET A 207 1.61 10.82 -4.44
CA MET A 207 2.16 12.13 -4.77
C MET A 207 1.08 13.20 -4.79
N ILE A 208 -0.02 12.94 -5.48
CA ILE A 208 -1.18 13.85 -5.56
C ILE A 208 -1.74 14.09 -4.15
N THR A 209 -1.93 13.03 -3.36
CA THR A 209 -2.50 13.13 -2.01
C THR A 209 -1.61 14.00 -1.11
N ASN A 210 -0.30 13.73 -1.09
CA ASN A 210 0.65 14.49 -0.28
C ASN A 210 0.73 15.96 -0.71
N LEU A 211 0.64 16.25 -2.02
CA LEU A 211 0.57 17.62 -2.52
C LEU A 211 -0.68 18.35 -2.00
N PHE A 212 -1.85 17.72 -2.06
CA PHE A 212 -3.08 18.33 -1.54
C PHE A 212 -3.03 18.58 -0.03
N TYR A 213 -2.38 17.68 0.73
CA TYR A 213 -2.14 17.89 2.16
C TYR A 213 -1.18 19.04 2.43
N ALA A 214 -0.10 19.15 1.66
CA ALA A 214 0.88 20.23 1.78
C ALA A 214 0.26 21.61 1.49
N LEU A 215 -0.67 21.67 0.53
CA LEU A 215 -1.39 22.90 0.18
C LEU A 215 -2.46 23.30 1.22
N GLY A 216 -2.69 22.50 2.27
CA GLY A 216 -3.64 22.82 3.34
C GLY A 216 -5.09 22.94 2.85
N ASN A 217 -5.41 22.26 1.74
CA ASN A 217 -6.68 22.48 1.05
C ASN A 217 -7.86 21.90 1.85
N THR A 218 -9.01 22.57 1.80
CA THR A 218 -10.26 22.11 2.44
C THR A 218 -10.72 20.76 1.90
N PHE A 219 -10.29 20.38 0.68
CA PHE A 219 -10.52 19.07 0.08
C PHE A 219 -9.82 17.91 0.78
N SER A 220 -8.85 18.15 1.68
CA SER A 220 -8.15 17.08 2.42
C SER A 220 -9.10 16.12 3.14
N VAL A 221 -10.25 16.63 3.61
CA VAL A 221 -11.30 15.84 4.27
C VAL A 221 -11.95 14.82 3.32
N PHE A 222 -12.11 15.17 2.05
CA PHE A 222 -12.68 14.31 1.01
C PHE A 222 -11.62 13.37 0.41
N ILE A 223 -10.40 13.88 0.24
CA ILE A 223 -9.28 13.16 -0.37
C ILE A 223 -8.89 11.97 0.51
N TYR A 224 -8.91 12.11 1.83
CA TYR A 224 -8.49 11.03 2.73
C TYR A 224 -9.28 9.72 2.55
N PRO A 225 -10.62 9.67 2.69
CA PRO A 225 -11.37 8.44 2.48
C PRO A 225 -11.18 7.89 1.07
N CYS A 226 -11.30 8.74 0.05
CA CYS A 226 -11.20 8.32 -1.35
C CYS A 226 -9.84 7.69 -1.66
N CYS A 227 -8.74 8.35 -1.29
CA CYS A 227 -7.41 7.81 -1.56
C CYS A 227 -7.12 6.57 -0.71
N SER A 228 -7.59 6.50 0.54
CA SER A 228 -7.41 5.30 1.36
C SER A 228 -8.15 4.08 0.78
N ALA A 229 -9.34 4.28 0.19
CA ALA A 229 -10.07 3.24 -0.53
C ALA A 229 -9.32 2.78 -1.79
N ILE A 230 -8.81 3.73 -2.59
CA ILE A 230 -8.05 3.39 -3.80
C ILE A 230 -6.76 2.65 -3.46
N ILE A 231 -6.03 3.10 -2.43
CA ILE A 231 -4.80 2.44 -1.95
C ILE A 231 -5.11 1.01 -1.50
N SER A 232 -6.20 0.80 -0.75
CA SER A 232 -6.63 -0.54 -0.34
C SER A 232 -6.93 -1.45 -1.54
N ALA A 233 -7.73 -0.96 -2.50
CA ALA A 233 -8.04 -1.68 -3.73
C ALA A 233 -6.78 -2.05 -4.53
N LEU A 234 -5.87 -1.09 -4.71
CA LEU A 234 -4.59 -1.32 -5.40
C LEU A 234 -3.72 -2.32 -4.64
N ALA A 235 -3.65 -2.25 -3.31
CA ALA A 235 -2.95 -3.22 -2.50
C ALA A 235 -3.52 -4.64 -2.70
N CYS A 236 -4.84 -4.79 -2.68
CA CYS A 236 -5.51 -6.07 -2.89
C CYS A 236 -5.19 -6.65 -4.28
N ARG A 237 -5.28 -5.82 -5.34
CA ARG A 237 -4.95 -6.24 -6.71
C ARG A 237 -3.48 -6.64 -6.87
N LEU A 238 -2.57 -5.86 -6.29
CA LEU A 238 -1.13 -6.17 -6.29
C LEU A 238 -0.83 -7.51 -5.57
N ILE A 239 -1.54 -7.81 -4.48
CA ILE A 239 -1.38 -9.08 -3.77
C ILE A 239 -1.94 -10.25 -4.59
N LEU A 240 -3.14 -10.11 -5.15
CA LEU A 240 -3.77 -11.15 -5.97
C LEU A 240 -2.96 -11.44 -7.25
N SER A 241 -2.43 -10.40 -7.91
CA SER A 241 -1.57 -10.59 -9.09
C SER A 241 -0.27 -11.31 -8.73
N LEU A 242 0.30 -11.02 -7.56
CA LEU A 242 1.48 -11.71 -7.05
C LEU A 242 1.20 -13.17 -6.68
N GLN A 243 0.06 -13.47 -6.07
CA GLN A 243 -0.35 -14.83 -5.73
C GLN A 243 -0.61 -15.68 -6.97
N ARG A 244 -1.31 -15.13 -7.98
CA ARG A 244 -1.52 -15.81 -9.27
C ARG A 244 -0.21 -16.17 -9.95
N ALA A 245 0.78 -15.27 -9.90
CA ALA A 245 2.11 -15.55 -10.43
C ALA A 245 2.87 -16.67 -9.68
N CYS A 246 2.54 -16.90 -8.40
CA CYS A 246 3.16 -17.96 -7.61
C CYS A 246 2.48 -19.33 -7.79
N ILE A 247 1.15 -19.36 -7.89
CA ILE A 247 0.36 -20.61 -8.00
C ILE A 247 0.60 -21.33 -9.33
N ARG A 248 0.81 -20.60 -10.43
CA ARG A 248 0.94 -21.21 -11.78
C ARG A 248 2.28 -21.90 -12.07
N ARG A 249 3.23 -21.85 -11.14
CA ARG A 249 4.60 -22.37 -11.33
C ARG A 249 4.80 -23.90 -11.26
N PRO A 250 3.98 -24.72 -10.57
CA PRO A 250 4.33 -26.13 -10.33
C PRO A 250 4.14 -27.07 -11.52
N THR A 251 3.18 -26.83 -12.41
CA THR A 251 2.72 -27.88 -13.35
C THR A 251 3.51 -27.92 -14.65
N ASP A 252 3.94 -26.77 -15.17
CA ASP A 252 4.61 -26.71 -16.49
C ASP A 252 6.00 -27.36 -16.48
N ILE A 253 6.68 -27.44 -15.32
CA ILE A 253 8.03 -28.03 -15.22
C ILE A 253 7.98 -29.57 -15.29
N SER A 254 6.93 -30.19 -14.74
CA SER A 254 6.79 -31.65 -14.77
C SER A 254 6.37 -32.22 -16.12
N GLU A 255 5.81 -31.41 -17.02
CA GLU A 255 5.42 -31.88 -18.36
C GLU A 255 6.58 -31.79 -19.36
N GLU A 256 7.40 -30.73 -19.34
CA GLU A 256 8.59 -30.62 -20.22
C GLU A 256 9.66 -31.68 -19.88
N ASP A 257 9.86 -32.01 -18.61
CA ASP A 257 10.81 -33.05 -18.21
C ASP A 257 10.34 -34.46 -18.65
N ASN A 258 9.03 -34.71 -18.66
CA ASN A 258 8.47 -36.00 -19.11
C ASN A 258 8.40 -36.12 -20.65
N GLU A 259 8.18 -35.02 -21.39
CA GLU A 259 8.23 -35.04 -22.86
C GLU A 259 9.66 -35.27 -23.38
N SER A 260 10.66 -34.64 -22.75
CA SER A 260 12.06 -34.85 -23.13
C SER A 260 12.55 -36.27 -22.82
N GLU A 261 12.13 -36.87 -21.69
CA GLU A 261 12.46 -38.26 -21.37
C GLU A 261 11.78 -39.26 -22.34
N ASN A 262 10.54 -38.99 -22.76
CA ASN A 262 9.84 -39.83 -23.73
C ASN A 262 10.42 -39.74 -25.16
N GLU A 263 10.89 -38.56 -25.59
CA GLU A 263 11.58 -38.41 -26.88
C GLU A 263 12.92 -39.16 -26.92
N GLU A 264 13.68 -39.21 -25.82
CA GLU A 264 14.91 -40.01 -25.76
C GLU A 264 14.62 -41.52 -25.87
N THR A 265 13.58 -42.04 -25.19
CA THR A 265 13.25 -43.47 -25.28
C THR A 265 12.70 -43.92 -26.64
N ASN A 266 12.06 -43.04 -27.42
CA ASN A 266 11.53 -43.41 -28.75
C ASN A 266 12.57 -43.31 -29.89
N GLY A 267 13.77 -42.76 -29.63
CA GLY A 267 14.83 -42.63 -30.63
C GLY A 267 15.73 -43.85 -30.79
N GLU A 268 15.65 -44.86 -29.92
CA GLU A 268 16.55 -46.03 -29.90
C GLU A 268 15.96 -47.33 -30.49
N SER A 269 14.78 -47.29 -31.13
CA SER A 269 14.17 -48.45 -31.81
C SER A 269 14.29 -48.38 -33.33
#